data_AF-A0A1A1Y2W9-F1
#
_entry.id   AF-A0A1A1Y2W9-F1
#
_cell.length_a   1.000
_cell.length_b   1.000
_cell.length_c   1.000
_cell.angle_alpha   90.00
_cell.angle_beta   90.00
_cell.angle_gamma   90.00
#
_symmetry.space_group_name_H-M   'P 1'
#
loop_
_entity.id
_entity.type
_entity.pdbx_description
1 polymer ?
#
loop_
_entity_poly.entity_id
_entity_poly.type
_entity_poly.pdbx_seq_one_letter_code
_entity_poly.pdbx_strand_id
1 'polypeptide(L)'
;MTNRARLVKVGAVVWIVAAVVYLAVEKLAAANVKGHYSYVHHYISVLGVPAWGRFAWLMNGAFYLQGALLLVGAVLLTRASGRRGVFFGLFTTAATIGYFLVATVHGGSPLAKGDGMQLHMTGALLVFVAGNFAIVAGSGIVARAVDARWWYRLVSLLIAATGVFAFLMLANYNVWTYRYAPVGIVERIPVYSILAWQVFSGAVALGLLRKRDVHVEHASV
;
A
#
# COMPACT_ATOMS: atom_id res chain seq x y z
N MET A 1 -4.50 -27.65 -11.19
CA MET A 1 -4.02 -27.02 -9.92
C MET A 1 -2.84 -26.06 -10.13
N THR A 2 -2.00 -26.25 -11.16
CA THR A 2 -0.79 -25.46 -11.46
C THR A 2 -1.02 -23.95 -11.69
N ASN A 3 -2.14 -23.55 -12.31
CA ASN A 3 -2.39 -22.14 -12.62
C ASN A 3 -2.72 -21.30 -11.37
N ARG A 4 -3.60 -21.80 -10.48
CA ARG A 4 -3.96 -21.11 -9.22
C ARG A 4 -2.74 -20.87 -8.34
N ALA A 5 -1.94 -21.90 -8.08
CA ALA A 5 -0.74 -21.80 -7.25
C ALA A 5 0.28 -20.81 -7.83
N ARG A 6 0.46 -20.79 -9.17
CA ARG A 6 1.33 -19.83 -9.85
C ARG A 6 0.82 -18.39 -9.69
N LEU A 7 -0.47 -18.15 -9.91
CA LEU A 7 -1.07 -16.81 -9.74
C LEU A 7 -0.91 -16.30 -8.30
N VAL A 8 -1.14 -17.15 -7.30
CA VAL A 8 -0.92 -16.81 -5.88
C VAL A 8 0.54 -16.47 -5.64
N LYS A 9 1.48 -17.32 -6.08
CA LYS A 9 2.92 -17.11 -5.86
C LYS A 9 3.39 -15.80 -6.49
N VAL A 10 3.01 -15.53 -7.74
CA VAL A 10 3.38 -14.29 -8.44
C VAL A 10 2.74 -13.08 -7.75
N GLY A 11 1.44 -13.14 -7.44
CA GLY A 11 0.75 -12.04 -6.75
C GLY A 11 1.36 -11.71 -5.38
N ALA A 12 1.73 -12.75 -4.61
CA ALA A 12 2.40 -12.59 -3.32
C ALA A 12 3.79 -11.95 -3.44
N VAL A 13 4.61 -12.42 -4.38
CA VAL A 13 5.95 -11.85 -4.63
C VAL A 13 5.83 -10.41 -5.11
N VAL A 14 4.92 -10.12 -6.03
CA VAL A 14 4.66 -8.75 -6.53
C VAL A 14 4.34 -7.79 -5.39
N TRP A 15 3.47 -8.18 -4.47
CA TRP A 15 3.12 -7.35 -3.31
C TRP A 15 4.26 -7.16 -2.31
N ILE A 16 5.05 -8.20 -2.04
CA ILE A 16 6.24 -8.08 -1.18
C ILE A 16 7.27 -7.14 -1.83
N VAL A 17 7.55 -7.32 -3.12
CA VAL A 17 8.49 -6.46 -3.87
C VAL A 17 8.02 -5.01 -3.87
N ALA A 18 6.73 -4.77 -4.10
CA ALA A 18 6.16 -3.42 -4.07
C ALA A 18 6.46 -2.70 -2.75
N ALA A 19 6.16 -3.35 -1.62
CA ALA A 19 6.40 -2.78 -0.30
C ALA A 19 7.88 -2.60 0.03
N VAL A 20 8.72 -3.59 -0.27
CA VAL A 20 10.17 -3.52 0.00
C VAL A 20 10.83 -2.42 -0.83
N VAL A 21 10.51 -2.32 -2.12
CA VAL A 21 11.05 -1.26 -2.99
C VAL A 21 10.59 0.10 -2.51
N TYR A 22 9.31 0.26 -2.15
CA TYR A 22 8.78 1.51 -1.61
C TYR A 22 9.58 1.97 -0.38
N LEU A 23 9.73 1.10 0.63
CA LEU A 23 10.42 1.43 1.88
C LEU A 23 11.92 1.70 1.68
N ALA A 24 12.57 0.93 0.79
CA ALA A 24 13.97 1.15 0.46
C ALA A 24 14.18 2.50 -0.23
N VAL A 25 13.32 2.84 -1.18
CA VAL A 25 13.37 4.12 -1.89
C VAL A 25 13.01 5.28 -0.95
N GLU A 26 12.00 5.13 -0.08
CA GLU A 26 11.67 6.14 0.93
C GLU A 26 12.89 6.44 1.81
N LYS A 27 13.55 5.39 2.32
CA LYS A 27 14.78 5.53 3.12
C LYS A 27 15.88 6.25 2.36
N LEU A 28 16.11 5.88 1.10
CA LEU A 28 17.13 6.50 0.27
C LEU A 28 16.80 7.98 -0.03
N ALA A 29 15.54 8.28 -0.34
CA ALA A 29 15.07 9.64 -0.61
C ALA A 29 15.18 10.52 0.63
N ALA A 30 14.75 10.02 1.80
CA ALA A 30 14.84 10.70 3.09
C ALA A 30 16.28 11.06 3.47
N ALA A 31 17.24 10.15 3.24
CA ALA A 31 18.65 10.39 3.50
C ALA A 31 19.29 11.44 2.57
N ASN A 32 18.60 11.85 1.50
CA ASN A 32 19.10 12.78 0.49
C ASN A 32 18.23 14.04 0.35
N VAL A 33 17.43 14.34 1.37
CA VAL A 33 16.78 15.64 1.54
C VAL A 33 17.82 16.67 1.99
N LYS A 34 17.72 17.90 1.47
CA LYS A 34 18.54 19.03 1.89
C LYS A 34 18.22 19.39 3.34
N GLY A 35 19.25 19.42 4.19
CA GLY A 35 19.07 19.65 5.63
C GLY A 35 18.65 18.38 6.37
N HIS A 36 17.97 18.56 7.51
CA HIS A 36 17.56 17.44 8.35
C HIS A 36 16.15 16.95 8.00
N TYR A 37 16.00 15.66 7.71
CA TYR A 37 14.68 15.04 7.51
C TYR A 37 14.28 14.19 8.72
N SER A 38 13.08 14.42 9.26
CA SER A 38 12.48 13.62 10.32
C SER A 38 11.26 12.87 9.81
N TYR A 39 11.26 11.54 10.00
CA TYR A 39 10.08 10.68 9.78
C TYR A 39 8.91 11.02 10.69
N VAL A 40 9.17 11.71 11.80
CA VAL A 40 8.16 12.06 12.79
C VAL A 40 7.49 13.38 12.41
N HIS A 41 8.28 14.38 12.01
CA HIS A 41 7.79 15.74 11.85
C HIS A 41 7.54 16.16 10.40
N HIS A 42 8.11 15.48 9.42
CA HIS A 42 7.92 15.84 8.01
C HIS A 42 6.99 14.86 7.31
N TYR A 43 6.16 15.43 6.45
CA TYR A 43 5.32 14.67 5.53
C TYR A 43 6.18 13.73 4.66
N ILE A 44 5.67 12.55 4.32
CA ILE A 44 6.28 11.65 3.34
C ILE A 44 6.23 12.27 1.93
N SER A 45 5.20 13.07 1.64
CA SER A 45 5.06 13.77 0.35
C SER A 45 6.19 14.77 0.05
N VAL A 46 6.87 15.29 1.08
CA VAL A 46 8.11 16.11 0.98
C VAL A 46 9.18 15.40 0.16
N LEU A 47 9.27 14.06 0.27
CA LEU A 47 10.27 13.26 -0.42
C LEU A 47 10.09 13.28 -1.94
N GLY A 48 8.90 13.64 -2.44
CA GLY A 48 8.62 13.78 -3.86
C GLY A 48 9.07 15.10 -4.48
N VAL A 49 9.59 16.07 -3.69
CA VAL A 49 9.89 17.43 -4.16
C VAL A 49 11.34 17.58 -4.66
N PRO A 50 11.59 17.81 -5.97
CA PRO A 50 12.95 17.94 -6.51
C PRO A 50 13.76 19.08 -5.91
N ALA A 51 13.10 20.19 -5.54
CA ALA A 51 13.77 21.31 -4.89
C ALA A 51 14.38 20.93 -3.53
N TRP A 52 13.82 19.90 -2.87
CA TRP A 52 14.17 19.51 -1.51
C TRP A 52 15.07 18.28 -1.43
N GLY A 53 15.11 17.40 -2.44
CA GLY A 53 15.97 16.22 -2.38
C GLY A 53 16.40 15.70 -3.75
N ARG A 54 17.64 15.21 -3.84
CA ARG A 54 18.24 14.68 -5.09
C ARG A 54 17.45 13.51 -5.68
N PHE A 55 16.87 12.68 -4.81
CA PHE A 55 16.19 11.45 -5.19
C PHE A 55 14.66 11.56 -5.17
N ALA A 56 14.14 12.77 -5.31
CA ALA A 56 12.71 12.99 -5.42
C ALA A 56 12.04 12.23 -6.56
N TRP A 57 12.71 12.15 -7.71
CA TRP A 57 12.25 11.38 -8.85
C TRP A 57 12.17 9.87 -8.55
N LEU A 58 13.06 9.32 -7.71
CA LEU A 58 12.97 7.92 -7.28
C LEU A 58 11.73 7.72 -6.41
N MET A 59 11.47 8.64 -5.46
CA MET A 59 10.28 8.56 -4.62
C MET A 59 8.99 8.61 -5.44
N ASN A 60 8.90 9.53 -6.41
CA ASN A 60 7.75 9.61 -7.31
C ASN A 60 7.63 8.35 -8.19
N GLY A 61 8.74 7.80 -8.67
CA GLY A 61 8.78 6.49 -9.34
C GLY A 61 8.26 5.35 -8.46
N ALA A 62 8.62 5.34 -7.16
CA ALA A 62 8.16 4.36 -6.21
C ALA A 62 6.65 4.47 -5.95
N PHE A 63 6.07 5.67 -5.93
CA PHE A 63 4.61 5.83 -5.87
C PHE A 63 3.92 5.20 -7.08
N TYR A 64 4.38 5.47 -8.32
CA TYR A 64 3.82 4.82 -9.52
C TYR A 64 3.94 3.29 -9.44
N LEU A 65 5.14 2.79 -9.12
CA LEU A 65 5.39 1.35 -9.05
C LEU A 65 4.50 0.70 -7.98
N GLN A 66 4.38 1.32 -6.81
CA GLN A 66 3.56 0.83 -5.71
C GLN A 66 2.08 0.71 -6.10
N GLY A 67 1.51 1.75 -6.73
CA GLY A 67 0.14 1.69 -7.24
C GLY A 67 -0.06 0.58 -8.27
N ALA A 68 0.83 0.50 -9.27
CA ALA A 68 0.75 -0.51 -10.32
C ALA A 68 0.83 -1.94 -9.76
N LEU A 69 1.79 -2.22 -8.86
CA LEU A 69 1.98 -3.54 -8.28
C LEU A 69 0.87 -3.91 -7.28
N LEU A 70 0.27 -2.94 -6.59
CA LEU A 70 -0.93 -3.16 -5.79
C LEU A 70 -2.07 -3.72 -6.66
N LEU A 71 -2.37 -3.04 -7.77
CA LEU A 71 -3.42 -3.47 -8.71
C LEU A 71 -3.11 -4.81 -9.38
N VAL A 72 -1.87 -5.01 -9.86
CA VAL A 72 -1.46 -6.27 -10.48
C VAL A 72 -1.65 -7.44 -9.53
N GLY A 73 -1.15 -7.35 -8.30
CA GLY A 73 -1.34 -8.43 -7.32
C GLY A 73 -2.82 -8.63 -6.95
N ALA A 74 -3.63 -7.56 -6.91
CA ALA A 74 -5.07 -7.67 -6.68
C ALA A 74 -5.79 -8.43 -7.79
N VAL A 75 -5.46 -8.15 -9.06
CA VAL A 75 -5.99 -8.88 -10.22
C VAL A 75 -5.58 -10.36 -10.16
N LEU A 76 -4.31 -10.65 -9.90
CA LEU A 76 -3.81 -12.03 -9.82
C LEU A 76 -4.48 -12.83 -8.71
N LEU A 77 -4.61 -12.26 -7.51
CA LEU A 77 -5.23 -12.93 -6.36
C LEU A 77 -6.75 -13.05 -6.51
N THR A 78 -7.41 -12.08 -7.17
CA THR A 78 -8.82 -12.20 -7.53
C THR A 78 -9.04 -13.37 -8.48
N ARG A 79 -8.23 -13.47 -9.55
CA ARG A 79 -8.28 -14.60 -10.49
C ARG A 79 -8.03 -15.94 -9.79
N ALA A 80 -7.03 -16.00 -8.90
CA ALA A 80 -6.73 -17.20 -8.13
C ALA A 80 -7.86 -17.61 -7.17
N SER A 81 -8.66 -16.66 -6.67
CA SER A 81 -9.78 -16.94 -5.76
C SER A 81 -11.01 -17.55 -6.44
N GLY A 82 -11.13 -17.39 -7.76
CA GLY A 82 -12.32 -17.77 -8.52
C GLY A 82 -13.59 -16.96 -8.17
N ARG A 83 -13.49 -15.86 -7.41
CA ARG A 83 -14.61 -14.95 -7.10
C ARG A 83 -14.52 -13.66 -7.91
N ARG A 84 -15.70 -13.06 -8.12
CA ARG A 84 -15.80 -11.67 -8.57
C ARG A 84 -15.38 -10.76 -7.41
N GLY A 85 -14.23 -10.10 -7.55
CA GLY A 85 -13.67 -9.18 -6.56
C GLY A 85 -14.00 -7.72 -6.85
N VAL A 86 -15.26 -7.39 -7.16
CA VAL A 86 -15.66 -6.06 -7.70
C VAL A 86 -15.16 -4.91 -6.82
N PHE A 87 -15.49 -4.91 -5.52
CA PHE A 87 -15.06 -3.85 -4.61
C PHE A 87 -13.55 -3.86 -4.38
N PHE A 88 -12.91 -5.03 -4.37
CA PHE A 88 -11.46 -5.10 -4.24
C PHE A 88 -10.77 -4.49 -5.46
N GLY A 89 -11.26 -4.76 -6.67
CA GLY A 89 -10.81 -4.14 -7.91
C GLY A 89 -11.09 -2.63 -7.92
N LEU A 90 -12.30 -2.19 -7.56
CA LEU A 90 -12.66 -0.78 -7.49
C LEU A 90 -11.70 0.00 -6.57
N PHE A 91 -11.51 -0.48 -5.34
CA PHE A 91 -10.67 0.21 -4.36
C PHE A 91 -9.18 0.17 -4.72
N THR A 92 -8.66 -0.93 -5.27
CA THR A 92 -7.26 -0.98 -5.71
C THR A 92 -7.01 -0.12 -6.95
N THR A 93 -7.95 -0.04 -7.88
CA THR A 93 -7.89 0.90 -9.01
C THR A 93 -7.93 2.35 -8.53
N ALA A 94 -8.87 2.69 -7.64
CA ALA A 94 -8.94 4.02 -7.06
C ALA A 94 -7.65 4.41 -6.32
N ALA A 95 -7.09 3.50 -5.51
CA ALA A 95 -5.80 3.71 -4.84
C ALA A 95 -4.65 3.88 -5.85
N THR A 96 -4.65 3.11 -6.94
CA THR A 96 -3.65 3.22 -8.02
C THR A 96 -3.69 4.59 -8.68
N ILE A 97 -4.89 5.08 -9.00
CA ILE A 97 -5.10 6.44 -9.50
C ILE A 97 -4.57 7.46 -8.48
N GLY A 98 -4.86 7.25 -7.19
CA GLY A 98 -4.33 8.08 -6.12
C GLY A 98 -2.81 8.14 -6.09
N TYR A 99 -2.15 6.98 -6.16
CA TYR A 99 -0.69 6.87 -6.22
C TYR A 99 -0.11 7.61 -7.43
N PHE A 100 -0.76 7.51 -8.59
CA PHE A 100 -0.32 8.17 -9.81
C PHE A 100 -0.49 9.69 -9.70
N LEU A 101 -1.60 10.16 -9.12
CA LEU A 101 -1.84 11.57 -8.88
C LEU A 101 -0.80 12.17 -7.93
N VAL A 102 -0.50 11.53 -6.79
CA VAL A 102 0.52 12.07 -5.85
C VAL A 102 1.93 11.99 -6.42
N ALA A 103 2.23 11.02 -7.29
CA ALA A 103 3.52 10.93 -7.98
C ALA A 103 3.69 12.05 -9.02
N THR A 104 2.61 12.38 -9.74
CA THR A 104 2.61 13.39 -10.82
C THR A 104 2.55 14.80 -10.25
N VAL A 105 1.63 15.01 -9.31
CA VAL A 105 1.36 16.27 -8.64
C VAL A 105 1.80 16.10 -7.19
N HIS A 106 3.12 15.99 -6.99
CA HIS A 106 3.67 15.80 -5.65
C HIS A 106 3.55 17.08 -4.81
N GLY A 107 3.34 16.92 -3.50
CA GLY A 107 3.05 18.02 -2.58
C GLY A 107 4.22 18.98 -2.51
N GLY A 108 4.00 20.28 -2.69
CA GLY A 108 5.07 21.28 -2.76
C GLY A 108 5.72 21.46 -4.15
N SER A 109 5.24 20.74 -5.19
CA SER A 109 5.61 21.04 -6.59
C SER A 109 5.05 22.38 -7.07
N PRO A 110 5.60 22.98 -8.15
CA PRO A 110 4.96 24.09 -8.85
C PRO A 110 3.54 23.75 -9.33
N LEU A 111 3.27 22.47 -9.62
CA LEU A 111 1.95 21.96 -10.02
C LEU A 111 0.99 21.91 -8.83
N ALA A 112 1.46 21.69 -7.61
CA ALA A 112 0.64 21.61 -6.40
C ALA A 112 0.32 23.01 -5.83
N LYS A 113 -0.19 23.90 -6.67
CA LYS A 113 -0.69 25.24 -6.32
C LYS A 113 -2.10 25.41 -6.90
N GLY A 114 -2.97 26.18 -6.23
CA GLY A 114 -4.36 26.34 -6.64
C GLY A 114 -5.06 24.99 -6.85
N ASP A 115 -5.63 24.78 -8.03
CA ASP A 115 -6.33 23.53 -8.39
C ASP A 115 -5.44 22.29 -8.35
N GLY A 116 -4.14 22.42 -8.63
CA GLY A 116 -3.25 21.28 -8.56
C GLY A 116 -2.95 20.83 -7.12
N MET A 117 -3.07 21.73 -6.13
CA MET A 117 -3.07 21.30 -4.72
C MET A 117 -4.30 20.42 -4.42
N GLN A 118 -5.46 20.74 -5.01
CA GLN A 118 -6.65 19.89 -4.87
C GLN A 118 -6.44 18.51 -5.52
N LEU A 119 -5.77 18.45 -6.67
CA LEU A 119 -5.39 17.18 -7.31
C LEU A 119 -4.46 16.34 -6.42
N HIS A 120 -3.45 16.96 -5.79
CA HIS A 120 -2.59 16.28 -4.83
C HIS A 120 -3.39 15.71 -3.65
N MET A 121 -4.25 16.55 -3.04
CA MET A 121 -5.10 16.13 -1.91
C MET A 121 -6.08 15.02 -2.29
N THR A 122 -6.70 15.09 -3.47
CA THR A 122 -7.54 14.01 -4.00
C THR A 122 -6.72 12.74 -4.21
N GLY A 123 -5.50 12.84 -4.74
CA GLY A 123 -4.59 11.71 -4.86
C GLY A 123 -4.30 11.06 -3.51
N ALA A 124 -3.95 11.85 -2.51
CA ALA A 124 -3.68 11.40 -1.16
C ALA A 124 -4.91 10.73 -0.53
N LEU A 125 -6.10 11.34 -0.67
CA LEU A 125 -7.37 10.79 -0.21
C LEU A 125 -7.65 9.42 -0.83
N LEU A 126 -7.47 9.29 -2.15
CA LEU A 126 -7.66 8.02 -2.85
C LEU A 126 -6.70 6.94 -2.36
N VAL A 127 -5.43 7.27 -2.11
CA VAL A 127 -4.48 6.31 -1.52
C VAL A 127 -4.92 5.91 -0.11
N PHE A 128 -5.14 6.88 0.77
CA PHE A 128 -5.38 6.62 2.19
C PHE A 128 -6.71 5.92 2.43
N VAL A 129 -7.77 6.37 1.77
CA VAL A 129 -9.11 5.81 1.95
C VAL A 129 -9.25 4.55 1.10
N ALA A 130 -9.17 4.66 -0.22
CA ALA A 130 -9.42 3.51 -1.09
C ALA A 130 -8.39 2.40 -0.88
N GLY A 131 -7.12 2.72 -0.62
CA GLY A 131 -6.10 1.72 -0.32
C GLY A 131 -6.40 0.91 0.95
N ASN A 132 -6.91 1.54 2.01
CA ASN A 132 -7.30 0.81 3.22
C ASN A 132 -8.63 0.06 3.06
N PHE A 133 -9.60 0.60 2.32
CA PHE A 133 -10.82 -0.13 1.97
C PHE A 133 -10.56 -1.32 1.04
N ALA A 134 -9.49 -1.27 0.22
CA ALA A 134 -9.03 -2.41 -0.54
C ALA A 134 -8.58 -3.57 0.35
N ILE A 135 -8.01 -3.31 1.53
CA ILE A 135 -7.66 -4.34 2.52
C ILE A 135 -8.93 -5.04 3.01
N VAL A 136 -9.97 -4.26 3.37
CA VAL A 136 -11.26 -4.80 3.83
C VAL A 136 -11.88 -5.71 2.77
N ALA A 137 -12.04 -5.19 1.55
CA ALA A 137 -12.64 -5.92 0.43
C ALA A 137 -11.77 -7.11 -0.03
N GLY A 138 -10.44 -6.94 -0.02
CA GLY A 138 -9.45 -7.92 -0.46
C GLY A 138 -9.23 -9.06 0.54
N SER A 139 -9.46 -8.84 1.83
CA SER A 139 -9.27 -9.87 2.87
C SER A 139 -10.02 -11.17 2.56
N GLY A 140 -11.28 -11.10 2.10
CA GLY A 140 -12.04 -12.28 1.71
C GLY A 140 -11.53 -12.95 0.43
N ILE A 141 -11.07 -12.15 -0.53
CA ILE A 141 -10.54 -12.62 -1.82
C ILE A 141 -9.23 -13.38 -1.60
N VAL A 142 -8.27 -12.79 -0.89
CA VAL A 142 -6.99 -13.42 -0.59
C VAL A 142 -7.17 -14.64 0.29
N ALA A 143 -8.01 -14.56 1.33
CA ALA A 143 -8.30 -15.71 2.18
C ALA A 143 -8.79 -16.90 1.37
N ARG A 144 -9.68 -16.67 0.40
CA ARG A 144 -10.14 -17.73 -0.51
C ARG A 144 -9.06 -18.18 -1.47
N ALA A 145 -8.23 -17.28 -2.01
CA ALA A 145 -7.17 -17.64 -2.95
C ALA A 145 -6.21 -18.69 -2.36
N VAL A 146 -5.97 -18.66 -1.04
CA VAL A 146 -5.01 -19.54 -0.35
C VAL A 146 -5.64 -20.42 0.74
N ASP A 147 -6.96 -20.50 0.79
CA ASP A 147 -7.78 -21.13 1.83
C ASP A 147 -7.26 -20.83 3.27
N ALA A 148 -7.01 -19.55 3.53
CA ALA A 148 -6.56 -19.07 4.84
C ALA A 148 -7.69 -19.19 5.89
N ARG A 149 -7.27 -19.39 7.14
CA ARG A 149 -8.18 -19.45 8.31
C ARG A 149 -8.70 -18.05 8.68
N TRP A 150 -9.71 -18.01 9.55
CA TRP A 150 -10.40 -16.78 9.96
C TRP A 150 -9.47 -15.69 10.52
N TRP A 151 -8.38 -16.07 11.20
CA TRP A 151 -7.43 -15.12 11.82
C TRP A 151 -6.79 -14.18 10.78
N TYR A 152 -6.58 -14.65 9.54
CA TYR A 152 -6.01 -13.82 8.48
C TYR A 152 -6.92 -12.62 8.17
N ARG A 153 -8.24 -12.84 8.16
CA ARG A 153 -9.22 -11.79 7.95
C ARG A 153 -9.24 -10.82 9.12
N LEU A 154 -9.19 -11.32 10.35
CA LEU A 154 -9.13 -10.47 11.54
C LEU A 154 -7.91 -9.54 11.49
N VAL A 155 -6.71 -10.09 11.26
CA VAL A 155 -5.47 -9.29 11.17
C VAL A 155 -5.55 -8.27 10.03
N SER A 156 -6.08 -8.67 8.86
CA SER A 156 -6.28 -7.74 7.73
C SER A 156 -7.20 -6.57 8.12
N LEU A 157 -8.31 -6.84 8.81
CA LEU A 157 -9.25 -5.81 9.24
C LEU A 157 -8.63 -4.87 10.29
N LEU A 158 -7.81 -5.39 11.20
CA LEU A 158 -7.08 -4.57 12.17
C LEU A 158 -6.09 -3.64 11.47
N ILE A 159 -5.33 -4.14 10.49
CA ILE A 159 -4.42 -3.31 9.68
C ILE A 159 -5.18 -2.20 8.95
N ALA A 160 -6.33 -2.53 8.32
CA ALA A 160 -7.17 -1.56 7.64
C ALA A 160 -7.71 -0.49 8.61
N ALA A 161 -8.19 -0.92 9.79
CA ALA A 161 -8.70 -0.02 10.82
C ALA A 161 -7.61 0.95 11.30
N THR A 162 -6.37 0.49 11.49
CA THR A 162 -5.24 1.35 11.85
C THR A 162 -5.00 2.43 10.79
N GLY A 163 -5.01 2.06 9.51
CA GLY A 163 -4.83 3.02 8.41
C GLY A 163 -5.97 4.04 8.30
N VAL A 164 -7.23 3.59 8.40
CA VAL A 164 -8.39 4.49 8.38
C VAL A 164 -8.38 5.42 9.58
N PHE A 165 -8.07 4.92 10.77
CA PHE A 165 -7.98 5.74 11.99
C PHE A 165 -6.92 6.84 11.86
N ALA A 166 -5.73 6.50 11.37
CA ALA A 166 -4.69 7.50 11.13
C ALA A 166 -5.07 8.50 10.03
N PHE A 167 -5.81 8.08 9.00
CA PHE A 167 -6.36 9.01 8.01
C PHE A 167 -7.35 9.98 8.65
N LEU A 168 -8.27 9.51 9.50
CA LEU A 168 -9.21 10.38 10.21
C LEU A 168 -8.48 11.39 11.10
N MET A 169 -7.40 10.96 11.76
CA MET A 169 -6.49 11.84 12.49
C MET A 169 -5.84 12.88 11.54
N LEU A 170 -5.36 12.48 10.36
CA LEU A 170 -4.76 13.40 9.39
C LEU A 170 -5.77 14.43 8.87
N ALA A 171 -6.99 13.99 8.54
CA ALA A 171 -8.06 14.84 8.04
C ALA A 171 -8.44 15.94 9.04
N ASN A 172 -8.24 15.67 10.34
CA ASN A 172 -8.49 16.62 11.43
C ASN A 172 -7.21 17.26 11.97
N TYR A 173 -6.11 17.19 11.22
CA TYR A 173 -4.80 17.61 11.73
C TYR A 173 -4.76 19.07 12.17
N ASN A 174 -5.34 19.96 11.36
CA ASN A 174 -5.38 21.40 11.65
C ASN A 174 -6.41 21.80 12.71
N VAL A 175 -7.22 20.86 13.21
CA VAL A 175 -8.26 21.13 14.22
C VAL A 175 -7.77 20.72 15.60
N TRP A 176 -7.36 19.46 15.76
CA TRP A 176 -6.99 18.93 17.08
C TRP A 176 -5.84 17.93 17.07
N THR A 177 -5.63 17.16 16.01
CA THR A 177 -4.64 16.06 16.00
C THR A 177 -3.22 16.56 16.22
N TYR A 178 -2.88 17.77 15.74
CA TYR A 178 -1.54 18.36 15.93
C TYR A 178 -1.10 18.43 17.40
N ARG A 179 -2.05 18.38 18.35
CA ARG A 179 -1.78 18.40 19.80
C ARG A 179 -1.32 17.05 20.35
N TYR A 180 -1.60 15.96 19.64
CA TYR A 180 -1.45 14.59 20.15
C TYR A 180 -0.49 13.74 19.32
N ALA A 181 -0.34 14.03 18.03
CA ALA A 181 0.47 13.22 17.14
C ALA A 181 1.21 14.09 16.11
N PRO A 182 2.51 13.84 15.87
CA PRO A 182 3.27 14.49 14.80
C PRO A 182 2.76 14.12 13.40
N VAL A 183 2.74 15.10 12.50
CA VAL A 183 2.14 14.92 11.16
C VAL A 183 2.79 13.82 10.33
N GLY A 184 4.11 13.66 10.44
CA GLY A 184 4.84 12.65 9.68
C GLY A 184 4.41 11.23 10.05
N ILE A 185 4.09 10.98 11.32
CA ILE A 185 3.56 9.68 11.75
C ILE A 185 2.16 9.47 11.19
N VAL A 186 1.29 10.46 11.38
CA VAL A 186 -0.14 10.36 11.04
C VAL A 186 -0.37 10.20 9.52
N GLU A 187 0.44 10.84 8.68
CA GLU A 187 0.36 10.67 7.22
C GLU A 187 0.93 9.34 6.72
N ARG A 188 1.95 8.79 7.39
CA ARG A 188 2.58 7.52 6.97
C ARG A 188 1.76 6.30 7.32
N ILE A 189 1.09 6.29 8.48
CA ILE A 189 0.35 5.10 8.94
C ILE A 189 -0.68 4.60 7.90
N PRO A 190 -1.50 5.46 7.24
CA PRO A 190 -2.41 5.03 6.18
C PRO A 190 -1.74 4.38 4.97
N VAL A 191 -0.49 4.76 4.66
CA VAL A 191 0.31 4.15 3.58
C VAL A 191 0.92 2.84 4.08
N TYR A 192 1.54 2.88 5.25
CA TYR A 192 2.23 1.74 5.85
C TYR A 192 1.28 0.61 6.19
N SER A 193 0.01 0.87 6.50
CA SER A 193 -1.01 -0.18 6.64
C SER A 193 -1.21 -0.95 5.33
N ILE A 194 -1.21 -0.26 4.18
CA ILE A 194 -1.32 -0.91 2.86
C ILE A 194 -0.08 -1.77 2.58
N LEU A 195 1.12 -1.22 2.82
CA LEU A 195 2.38 -1.94 2.63
C LEU A 195 2.47 -3.15 3.57
N ALA A 196 2.12 -2.97 4.85
CA ALA A 196 2.11 -4.03 5.85
C ALA A 196 1.13 -5.13 5.45
N TRP A 197 -0.06 -4.78 4.97
CA TRP A 197 -1.02 -5.77 4.49
C TRP A 197 -0.53 -6.52 3.25
N GLN A 198 0.12 -5.86 2.30
CA GLN A 198 0.74 -6.51 1.15
C GLN A 198 1.81 -7.53 1.56
N VAL A 199 2.73 -7.15 2.45
CA VAL A 199 3.78 -8.04 2.98
C VAL A 199 3.17 -9.18 3.77
N PHE A 200 2.25 -8.89 4.68
CA PHE A 200 1.54 -9.88 5.48
C PHE A 200 0.82 -10.90 4.61
N SER A 201 0.01 -10.43 3.65
CA SER A 201 -0.74 -11.28 2.73
C SER A 201 0.17 -12.11 1.85
N GLY A 202 1.25 -11.52 1.33
CA GLY A 202 2.25 -12.22 0.54
C GLY A 202 2.95 -13.32 1.34
N ALA A 203 3.38 -13.02 2.57
CA ALA A 203 4.03 -13.99 3.45
C ALA A 203 3.09 -15.15 3.81
N VAL A 204 1.84 -14.86 4.17
CA VAL A 204 0.82 -15.88 4.45
C VAL A 204 0.56 -16.74 3.22
N ALA A 205 0.40 -16.13 2.05
CA ALA A 205 0.15 -16.85 0.80
C ALA A 205 1.30 -17.82 0.46
N LEU A 206 2.55 -17.35 0.53
CA LEU A 206 3.72 -18.19 0.27
C LEU A 206 3.89 -19.30 1.32
N GLY A 207 3.65 -18.99 2.60
CA GLY A 207 3.72 -19.96 3.69
C GLY A 207 2.68 -21.07 3.57
N LEU A 208 1.45 -20.74 3.17
CA LEU A 208 0.38 -21.71 2.97
C LEU A 208 0.56 -22.54 1.70
N LEU A 209 1.10 -21.97 0.62
CA LEU A 209 1.48 -22.74 -0.57
C LEU A 209 2.56 -23.78 -0.24
N ARG A 210 3.63 -23.37 0.44
CA ARG A 210 4.74 -24.27 0.82
C ARG A 210 4.24 -25.47 1.65
N LYS A 211 3.32 -25.27 2.59
CA LYS A 211 2.77 -26.36 3.40
C LYS A 211 1.98 -27.38 2.57
N ARG A 212 1.32 -26.95 1.50
CA ARG A 212 0.59 -27.85 0.60
C ARG A 212 1.53 -28.70 -0.23
N ASP A 213 2.58 -28.09 -0.78
CA ASP A 213 3.57 -28.80 -1.59
C ASP A 213 4.24 -29.92 -0.78
N VAL A 214 4.63 -29.65 0.48
CA VAL A 214 5.21 -30.65 1.39
C VAL A 214 4.24 -31.79 1.70
N HIS A 215 2.95 -31.49 1.91
CA HIS A 215 1.96 -32.53 2.22
C HIS A 215 1.69 -33.46 1.02
N VAL A 216 1.74 -32.93 -0.21
CA VAL A 216 1.58 -33.73 -1.43
C VAL A 216 2.77 -34.68 -1.61
N GLU A 217 3.99 -34.21 -1.36
CA GLU A 217 5.20 -35.03 -1.48
C GLU A 217 5.18 -36.23 -0.51
N HIS A 218 4.80 -36.01 0.76
CA HIS A 218 4.68 -37.09 1.74
C HIS A 218 3.54 -38.08 1.45
N ALA A 219 2.48 -37.68 0.75
CA ALA A 219 1.39 -38.58 0.39
C ALA A 219 1.70 -39.45 -0.85
N SER A 220 2.80 -39.18 -1.56
CA SER A 220 3.24 -39.90 -2.76
C SER A 220 4.39 -40.89 -2.53
N VAL A 221 4.80 -41.09 -1.28
CA VAL A 221 5.82 -42.06 -0.83
C VAL A 221 5.12 -43.17 -0.04
#